data_AF-U5QSM5-F1
#
_entry.id   AF-U5QSM5-F1
#
_cell.length_a   1.000
_cell.length_b   1.000
_cell.length_c   1.000
_cell.angle_alpha   90.00
_cell.angle_beta   90.00
_cell.angle_gamma   90.00
#
_symmetry.space_group_name_H-M   'P 1'
#
loop_
_entity.id
_entity.type
_entity.pdbx_description
1 polymer ?
#
loop_
_entity_poly.entity_id
_entity_poly.type
_entity_poly.pdbx_seq_one_letter_code
_entity_poly.pdbx_strand_id
1 'polypeptide(L)'
;MQLVRWPFGFCLALSPFVFVPRDFERWPAGYRAAILAHERIHHRQQRALGLVRFCLLYALDVGFRWRIERLGYEREMWELARRGLKIQPERYARVVSSHLYWGMISYSDACDWAESCADRLQQS
;
A
#
# COMPACT_ATOMS: atom_id res chain seq x y z
N MET A 1 7.98 1.47 -15.08
CA MET A 1 6.65 1.21 -14.48
C MET A 1 5.63 1.80 -15.43
N GLN A 2 4.78 0.97 -16.02
CA GLN A 2 3.74 1.40 -16.96
C GLN A 2 2.39 1.37 -16.25
N LEU A 3 1.58 2.44 -16.39
CA LEU A 3 0.25 2.49 -15.79
C LEU A 3 -0.79 1.90 -16.74
N VAL A 4 -1.64 1.02 -16.24
CA VAL A 4 -2.72 0.38 -16.99
C VAL A 4 -4.04 0.69 -16.31
N ARG A 5 -4.99 1.28 -17.05
CA ARG A 5 -6.33 1.57 -16.49
C ARG A 5 -7.15 0.28 -16.40
N TRP A 6 -7.83 0.08 -15.27
CA TRP A 6 -8.67 -1.10 -15.06
C TRP A 6 -9.99 -0.76 -14.34
N PRO A 7 -11.00 -1.64 -14.34
CA PRO A 7 -12.33 -1.31 -13.82
C PRO A 7 -12.43 -1.36 -12.28
N PHE A 8 -11.38 -1.77 -11.57
CA PHE A 8 -11.42 -1.94 -10.12
C PHE A 8 -11.03 -0.65 -9.38
N GLY A 9 -11.60 -0.47 -8.18
CA GLY A 9 -11.41 0.71 -7.34
C GLY A 9 -10.13 0.75 -6.50
N PHE A 10 -9.15 -0.12 -6.79
CA PHE A 10 -7.88 -0.19 -6.06
C PHE A 10 -6.70 -0.14 -7.04
N CYS A 11 -5.49 0.05 -6.53
CA CYS A 11 -4.25 -0.05 -7.32
C CYS A 11 -3.60 -1.41 -7.08
N LEU A 12 -2.91 -1.94 -8.10
CA LEU A 12 -2.20 -3.21 -8.01
C LEU A 12 -0.93 -3.18 -8.85
N ALA A 13 0.22 -3.46 -8.24
CA ALA A 13 1.46 -3.71 -8.95
C ALA A 13 1.59 -5.18 -9.40
N LEU A 14 1.83 -5.39 -10.69
CA LEU A 14 2.32 -6.65 -11.27
C LEU A 14 3.39 -6.32 -12.31
N SER A 15 4.66 -6.53 -11.96
CA SER A 15 5.81 -6.14 -12.79
C SER A 15 5.66 -6.57 -14.25
N PRO A 16 5.79 -5.64 -15.23
CA PRO A 16 6.24 -4.24 -15.14
C PRO A 16 5.13 -3.17 -14.99
N PHE A 17 3.88 -3.58 -14.77
CA PHE A 17 2.68 -2.75 -14.79
C PHE A 17 2.16 -2.39 -13.39
N VAL A 18 1.56 -1.20 -13.27
CA VAL A 18 0.66 -0.86 -12.16
C VAL A 18 -0.72 -0.64 -12.74
N PHE A 19 -1.67 -1.42 -12.26
CA PHE A 19 -3.07 -1.23 -12.58
C PHE A 19 -3.66 -0.14 -11.68
N VAL A 20 -4.33 0.84 -12.28
CA VAL A 20 -4.91 1.99 -11.58
C VAL A 20 -6.38 2.18 -11.95
N PRO A 21 -7.22 2.71 -11.04
CA PRO A 21 -8.62 3.01 -11.33
C PRO A 21 -8.80 3.92 -12.55
N ARG A 22 -9.94 3.81 -13.25
CA ARG A 22 -10.22 4.59 -14.47
C ARG A 22 -10.14 6.11 -14.25
N ASP A 23 -10.53 6.56 -13.07
CA ASP A 23 -10.57 7.97 -12.67
C ASP A 23 -9.30 8.41 -11.93
N PHE A 24 -8.26 7.56 -11.87
CA PHE A 24 -7.03 7.83 -11.12
C PHE A 24 -6.41 9.18 -11.45
N GLU A 25 -6.52 9.67 -12.70
CA GLU A 25 -5.99 10.99 -13.10
C GLU A 25 -6.68 12.18 -12.44
N ARG A 26 -7.92 12.01 -11.98
CA ARG A 26 -8.72 13.04 -11.30
C ARG A 26 -8.37 13.15 -9.82
N TRP A 27 -7.66 12.17 -9.26
CA TRP A 27 -7.29 12.18 -7.85
C TRP A 27 -6.25 13.27 -7.56
N PRO A 28 -6.22 13.85 -6.35
CA PRO A 28 -5.27 14.90 -6.05
C PRO A 28 -3.84 14.39 -6.21
N ALA A 29 -2.95 15.23 -6.79
CA ALA A 29 -1.61 14.82 -7.20
C ALA A 29 -0.78 14.20 -6.07
N GLY A 30 -0.91 14.71 -4.83
CA GLY A 30 -0.22 14.15 -3.68
C GLY A 30 -0.64 12.72 -3.36
N TYR A 31 -1.94 12.41 -3.39
CA TYR A 31 -2.44 11.05 -3.17
C TYR A 31 -2.02 10.09 -4.28
N ARG A 32 -2.06 10.52 -5.54
CA ARG A 32 -1.55 9.73 -6.66
C ARG A 32 -0.08 9.37 -6.45
N ALA A 33 0.74 10.35 -6.08
CA ALA A 33 2.16 10.13 -5.86
C ALA A 33 2.43 9.19 -4.67
N ALA A 34 1.65 9.30 -3.60
CA ALA A 34 1.78 8.45 -2.41
C ALA A 34 1.44 6.98 -2.73
N ILE A 35 0.30 6.73 -3.38
CA ILE A 35 -0.10 5.37 -3.79
C ILE A 35 0.92 4.79 -4.78
N LEU A 36 1.39 5.57 -5.77
CA LEU A 36 2.43 5.07 -6.67
C LEU A 36 3.75 4.77 -5.94
N ALA A 37 4.03 5.40 -4.81
CA ALA A 37 5.19 5.05 -3.99
C ALA A 37 5.00 3.72 -3.25
N HIS A 38 3.78 3.42 -2.78
CA HIS A 38 3.40 2.10 -2.28
C HIS A 38 3.64 1.03 -3.35
N GLU A 39 3.07 1.22 -4.54
CA GLU A 39 3.18 0.23 -5.64
C GLU A 39 4.63 -0.02 -6.08
N ARG A 40 5.51 0.98 -5.97
CA ARG A 40 6.95 0.82 -6.24
C ARG A 40 7.63 -0.13 -5.24
N ILE A 41 7.15 -0.18 -3.99
CA ILE A 41 7.65 -1.15 -3.01
C ILE A 41 7.32 -2.56 -3.49
N HIS A 42 6.08 -2.85 -3.88
CA HIS A 42 5.70 -4.15 -4.44
C HIS A 42 6.55 -4.52 -5.66
N HIS A 43 6.75 -3.61 -6.61
CA HIS A 43 7.63 -3.87 -7.75
C HIS A 43 9.08 -4.17 -7.36
N ARG A 44 9.64 -3.47 -6.38
CA ARG A 44 10.99 -3.75 -5.88
C ARG A 44 11.07 -5.18 -5.34
N GLN A 45 10.06 -5.61 -4.58
CA GLN A 45 10.00 -6.95 -4.00
C GLN A 45 9.76 -8.03 -5.06
N GLN A 46 8.88 -7.78 -6.03
CA GLN A 46 8.65 -8.67 -7.18
C GLN A 46 9.92 -8.87 -8.02
N ARG A 47 10.71 -7.80 -8.24
CA ARG A 47 12.00 -7.91 -8.95
C ARG A 47 13.04 -8.69 -8.16
N ALA A 48 13.09 -8.52 -6.84
CA ALA A 48 14.05 -9.20 -5.98
C ALA A 48 13.74 -10.71 -5.82
N LEU A 49 12.46 -11.08 -5.72
CA LEU A 49 12.02 -12.46 -5.49
C LEU A 49 11.66 -13.23 -6.76
N GLY A 50 11.40 -12.52 -7.86
CA GLY A 50 10.72 -13.06 -9.04
C GLY A 50 9.20 -13.02 -8.87
N LEU A 51 8.48 -12.67 -9.94
CA LEU A 51 7.03 -12.43 -9.90
C LEU A 51 6.24 -13.66 -9.43
N VAL A 52 6.54 -14.85 -9.97
CA VAL A 52 5.83 -16.09 -9.63
C VAL A 52 5.97 -16.40 -8.14
N ARG A 53 7.20 -16.37 -7.63
CA ARG A 53 7.48 -16.63 -6.20
C ARG A 53 6.83 -15.58 -5.31
N PHE A 54 6.88 -14.30 -5.70
CA PHE A 54 6.19 -13.23 -4.99
C PHE A 54 4.69 -13.51 -4.88
N CYS A 55 4.01 -13.83 -5.98
CA CYS A 55 2.57 -14.09 -5.99
C CYS A 55 2.21 -15.30 -5.11
N LEU A 56 2.98 -16.38 -5.16
CA LEU A 56 2.76 -17.56 -4.31
C LEU A 56 2.89 -17.23 -2.83
N LEU A 57 3.96 -16.53 -2.43
CA LEU A 57 4.16 -16.10 -1.04
C LEU A 57 3.06 -15.14 -0.58
N TYR A 58 2.68 -14.17 -1.43
CA TYR A 58 1.64 -13.21 -1.11
C TYR A 58 0.27 -13.86 -0.86
N ALA A 59 -0.05 -14.91 -1.63
CA ALA A 59 -1.31 -15.64 -1.49
C ALA A 59 -1.31 -16.55 -0.26
N LEU A 60 -0.21 -17.26 0.00
CA LEU A 60 -0.18 -18.37 0.96
C LEU A 60 0.42 -18.02 2.33
N ASP A 61 1.27 -17.01 2.41
CA ASP A 61 1.96 -16.61 3.64
C ASP A 61 1.45 -15.26 4.13
N VAL A 62 0.61 -15.31 5.19
CA VAL A 62 0.02 -14.13 5.82
C VAL A 62 1.08 -13.20 6.39
N GLY A 63 2.16 -13.75 6.96
CA GLY A 63 3.25 -12.96 7.53
C GLY A 63 4.04 -12.24 6.43
N PHE A 64 4.28 -12.91 5.31
CA PHE A 64 4.85 -12.29 4.12
C PHE A 64 3.95 -11.17 3.59
N ARG A 65 2.65 -11.44 3.40
CA ARG A 65 1.69 -10.45 2.91
C ARG A 65 1.68 -9.21 3.81
N TRP A 66 1.61 -9.41 5.14
CA TRP A 66 1.63 -8.30 6.09
C TRP A 66 2.90 -7.47 5.99
N ARG A 67 4.06 -8.13 6.01
CA ARG A 67 5.33 -7.43 5.88
C ARG A 67 5.40 -6.58 4.61
N ILE A 68 4.89 -7.09 3.49
CA ILE A 68 4.91 -6.38 2.21
C ILE A 68 3.95 -5.20 2.20
N GLU A 69 2.69 -5.38 2.61
CA GLU A 69 1.71 -4.29 2.69
C GLU A 69 2.13 -3.21 3.68
N ARG A 70 2.63 -3.61 4.84
CA ARG A 70 3.14 -2.69 5.86
C ARG A 70 4.21 -1.77 5.29
N LEU A 71 5.20 -2.32 4.59
CA LEU A 71 6.27 -1.52 3.96
C LEU A 71 5.72 -0.58 2.87
N GLY A 72 4.72 -1.02 2.11
CA GLY A 72 4.04 -0.19 1.12
C GLY A 72 3.33 1.00 1.77
N TYR A 73 2.51 0.74 2.79
CA TYR A 73 1.71 1.76 3.44
C TYR A 73 2.53 2.72 4.29
N GLU A 74 3.58 2.25 4.97
CA GLU A 74 4.53 3.13 5.65
C GLU A 74 5.18 4.11 4.65
N ARG A 75 5.49 3.63 3.43
CA ARG A 75 6.00 4.51 2.37
C ARG A 75 4.95 5.47 1.84
N GLU A 76 3.69 5.04 1.73
CA GLU A 76 2.57 5.90 1.36
C GLU A 76 2.39 7.04 2.38
N MET A 77 2.29 6.69 3.67
CA MET A 77 2.16 7.65 4.77
C MET A 77 3.32 8.65 4.78
N TRP A 78 4.55 8.17 4.59
CA TRP A 78 5.73 9.05 4.49
C TRP A 78 5.63 10.05 3.32
N GLU A 79 5.15 9.61 2.15
CA GLU A 79 4.95 10.53 1.01
C GLU A 79 3.85 11.55 1.27
N LEU A 80 2.80 11.19 2.01
CA LEU A 80 1.77 12.13 2.43
C LEU A 80 2.33 13.17 3.41
N ALA A 81 3.01 12.72 4.47
CA ALA A 81 3.63 13.60 5.47
C ALA A 81 4.60 14.60 4.84
N ARG A 82 5.52 14.12 3.98
CA ARG A 82 6.49 14.98 3.27
C ARG A 82 5.84 16.07 2.41
N ARG A 83 4.58 15.88 2.02
CA ARG A 83 3.80 16.83 1.21
C ARG A 83 2.87 17.72 2.05
N GLY A 84 2.97 17.66 3.38
CA GLY A 84 2.08 18.37 4.29
C GLY A 84 0.64 17.86 4.25
N LEU A 85 0.40 16.64 3.75
CA LEU A 85 -0.94 16.05 3.72
C LEU A 85 -1.21 15.28 5.01
N LYS A 86 -2.44 15.40 5.51
CA LYS A 86 -2.88 14.73 6.73
C LYS A 86 -2.91 13.22 6.54
N ILE A 87 -2.17 12.49 7.37
CA ILE A 87 -2.30 11.04 7.52
C ILE A 87 -3.57 10.77 8.34
N GLN A 88 -4.40 9.81 7.88
CA GLN A 88 -5.60 9.36 8.58
C GLN A 88 -5.39 7.90 9.01
N PRO A 89 -4.85 7.63 10.21
CA PRO A 89 -4.49 6.27 10.65
C PRO A 89 -5.62 5.26 10.51
N GLU A 90 -6.83 5.65 10.91
CA GLU A 90 -8.02 4.80 10.84
C GLU A 90 -8.30 4.28 9.42
N ARG A 91 -8.04 5.08 8.38
CA ARG A 91 -8.20 4.65 6.99
C ARG A 91 -7.29 3.47 6.68
N TYR A 92 -6.03 3.53 7.11
CA TYR A 92 -5.06 2.47 6.89
C TYR A 92 -5.42 1.23 7.71
N ALA A 93 -5.80 1.41 8.97
CA ALA A 93 -6.21 0.32 9.85
C ALA A 93 -7.40 -0.47 9.26
N ARG A 94 -8.44 0.23 8.78
CA ARG A 94 -9.59 -0.39 8.12
C ARG A 94 -9.20 -1.15 6.85
N VAL A 95 -8.28 -0.61 6.06
CA VAL A 95 -7.84 -1.26 4.82
C VAL A 95 -7.10 -2.56 5.11
N VAL A 96 -6.05 -2.54 5.94
CA VAL A 96 -5.20 -3.72 6.16
C VAL A 96 -5.87 -4.84 6.96
N SER A 97 -6.87 -4.50 7.77
CA SER A 97 -7.70 -5.47 8.51
C SER A 97 -8.92 -5.96 7.74
N SER A 98 -9.21 -5.38 6.57
CA SER A 98 -10.40 -5.75 5.79
C SER A 98 -10.32 -7.16 5.19
N HIS A 99 -11.47 -7.69 4.82
CA HIS A 99 -11.58 -8.94 4.06
C HIS A 99 -10.86 -8.91 2.71
N LEU A 100 -10.57 -7.71 2.16
CA LEU A 100 -9.77 -7.56 0.92
C LEU A 100 -8.38 -8.21 1.07
N TYR A 101 -7.79 -8.12 2.27
CA TYR A 101 -6.50 -8.72 2.60
C TYR A 101 -6.64 -10.05 3.34
N TRP A 102 -7.83 -10.66 3.29
CA TRP A 102 -8.17 -11.90 3.97
C TRP A 102 -7.89 -11.86 5.48
N GLY A 103 -8.19 -10.73 6.15
CA GLY A 103 -8.03 -10.61 7.60
C GLY A 103 -6.58 -10.78 8.07
N MET A 104 -5.63 -10.22 7.32
CA MET A 104 -4.19 -10.37 7.51
C MET A 104 -3.68 -9.95 8.90
N ILE A 105 -4.36 -9.00 9.53
CA ILE A 105 -4.08 -8.48 10.87
C ILE A 105 -5.41 -8.11 11.54
N SER A 106 -5.47 -8.20 12.87
CA SER A 106 -6.66 -7.75 13.62
C SER A 106 -6.85 -6.24 13.48
N TYR A 107 -8.09 -5.75 13.63
CA TYR A 107 -8.34 -4.31 13.56
C TYR A 107 -7.65 -3.53 14.69
N SER A 108 -7.58 -4.10 15.90
CA SER A 108 -6.88 -3.47 17.03
C SER A 108 -5.39 -3.29 16.75
N ASP A 109 -4.71 -4.36 16.31
CA ASP A 109 -3.28 -4.29 16.00
C ASP A 109 -3.02 -3.35 14.80
N ALA A 110 -3.97 -3.27 13.87
CA ALA A 110 -3.90 -2.37 12.73
C ALA A 110 -4.03 -0.88 13.15
N CYS A 111 -4.86 -0.58 14.14
CA CYS A 111 -4.95 0.76 14.73
C CYS A 111 -3.64 1.14 15.41
N ASP A 112 -3.13 0.29 16.31
CA ASP A 112 -1.89 0.54 17.04
C ASP A 112 -0.70 0.80 16.09
N TRP A 113 -0.58 -0.01 15.03
CA TRP A 113 0.45 0.19 14.01
C TRP A 113 0.28 1.52 13.25
N ALA A 114 -0.94 1.82 12.79
CA ALA A 114 -1.19 2.98 11.95
C ALA A 114 -1.00 4.30 12.72
N GLU A 115 -1.44 4.35 13.98
CA GLU A 115 -1.26 5.49 14.88
C GLU A 115 0.22 5.69 15.19
N SER A 116 0.91 4.63 15.62
CA SER A 116 2.35 4.69 15.88
C SER A 116 3.15 5.15 14.66
N CYS A 117 2.77 4.73 13.45
CA CYS A 117 3.43 5.17 12.23
C CYS A 117 3.18 6.67 11.95
N ALA A 118 1.93 7.11 12.04
CA ALA A 118 1.57 8.50 11.80
C ALA A 118 2.25 9.46 12.79
N ASP A 119 2.27 9.11 14.08
CA ASP A 119 2.89 9.92 15.12
C ASP A 119 4.39 10.11 14.86
N ARG A 120 5.10 9.05 14.50
CA ARG A 120 6.53 9.12 14.16
C ARG A 120 6.80 10.05 12.97
N LEU A 121 5.92 10.06 11.98
CA LEU A 121 6.08 10.87 10.75
C LEU A 121 5.67 12.33 10.92
N GLN A 122 4.87 12.66 11.93
CA GLN A 122 4.47 14.04 12.23
C GLN A 122 5.44 14.76 13.16
N GLN A 123 6.33 14.02 13.82
CA GLN A 123 7.39 14.56 14.69
C GLN A 123 8.73 14.75 13.97
N SER A 124 8.84 14.32 12.70
CA SER A 124 10.05 14.36 11.87
C SER A 124 10.03 15.50 10.85
#